data_AF-A0A8B8C346-F1
#
_entry.id   AF-A0A8B8C346-F1
#
_cell.length_a   1.000
_cell.length_b   1.000
_cell.length_c   1.000
_cell.angle_alpha   90.00
_cell.angle_beta   90.00
_cell.angle_gamma   90.00
#
_symmetry.space_group_name_H-M   'P 1'
#
loop_
_entity.id
_entity.type
_entity.pdbx_description
1 polymer ?
#
loop_
_entity_poly.entity_id
_entity_poly.type
_entity_poly.pdbx_seq_one_letter_code
_entity_poly.pdbx_strand_id
1 'polypeptide(L)'
;MTGMVLLVCCGWTVLLCLSVQAYENLAFYKPAWQSDTAVSYTGAERAVDGEYTDLGVYGGQCAVSYGGQTAEWRVDLGGVKYIHHVLIQYATGNKVWDENNPFTSYFLGLSVYISNTTNKEDGVLCFRDTNYTKATIPNPVNITCPYHGRYVIYYNNRTHPPYPEGYGDDAWNVLCEVEVYGCPSPGYYGENCSLECPQNCQDGYCDIVNGTCFGCAYRYIGPRCQDCPEGLFGRNCSQNCSMTCGDPGRCDIMTGHCNGGCQVGWTGAKCEKAFCCLVNIELT
;
A
#
# COMPACT_ATOMS: atom_id res chain seq x y z
N MET A 1 44.44 47.43 -26.59
CA MET A 1 43.84 46.18 -27.10
C MET A 1 43.13 45.51 -25.95
N THR A 2 41.85 45.28 -26.14
CA THR A 2 40.82 44.95 -25.14
C THR A 2 41.07 43.58 -24.50
N GLY A 3 41.40 43.56 -23.21
CA GLY A 3 41.41 42.37 -22.38
C GLY A 3 40.02 42.12 -21.80
N MET A 4 39.41 41.01 -22.21
CA MET A 4 38.10 40.55 -21.76
C MET A 4 38.17 40.16 -20.27
N VAL A 5 37.46 40.90 -19.41
CA VAL A 5 37.24 40.50 -18.01
C VAL A 5 36.16 39.41 -18.02
N LEU A 6 36.58 38.15 -17.94
CA LEU A 6 35.69 37.03 -17.65
C LEU A 6 35.28 37.11 -16.19
N LEU A 7 34.07 37.62 -15.95
CA LEU A 7 33.34 37.45 -14.70
C LEU A 7 33.06 35.95 -14.53
N VAL A 8 33.85 35.29 -13.67
CA VAL A 8 33.51 33.96 -13.15
C VAL A 8 32.38 34.15 -12.14
N CYS A 9 31.14 34.02 -12.59
CA CYS A 9 30.01 33.84 -11.69
C CYS A 9 30.22 32.51 -10.96
N CYS A 10 30.49 32.57 -9.65
CA CYS A 10 30.39 31.43 -8.74
C CYS A 10 28.93 30.93 -8.76
N GLY A 11 28.62 30.07 -9.73
CA GLY A 11 27.39 29.31 -9.75
C GLY A 11 27.38 28.39 -8.55
N TRP A 12 26.58 28.75 -7.55
CA TRP A 12 26.12 27.82 -6.54
C TRP A 12 25.29 26.76 -7.27
N THR A 13 25.95 25.71 -7.75
CA THR A 13 25.25 24.47 -8.05
C THR A 13 24.83 23.92 -6.70
N VAL A 14 23.62 24.30 -6.28
CA VAL A 14 22.86 23.52 -5.30
C VAL A 14 22.82 22.12 -5.89
N LEU A 15 23.64 21.21 -5.37
CA LEU A 15 23.41 19.79 -5.52
C LEU A 15 22.01 19.60 -4.92
N LEU A 16 21.00 19.55 -5.79
CA LEU A 16 19.75 18.89 -5.46
C LEU A 16 20.15 17.46 -5.17
N CYS A 17 20.41 17.18 -3.89
CA CYS A 17 20.39 15.84 -3.37
C CYS A 17 18.96 15.40 -3.63
N LEU A 18 18.72 14.78 -4.79
CA LEU A 18 17.50 14.03 -5.04
C LEU A 18 17.43 13.09 -3.84
N SER A 19 16.45 13.33 -2.97
CA SER A 19 16.26 12.51 -1.81
C SER A 19 16.07 11.08 -2.31
N VAL A 20 17.10 10.27 -2.14
CA VAL A 20 16.99 8.84 -2.42
C VAL A 20 16.07 8.32 -1.32
N GLN A 21 14.87 7.86 -1.70
CA GLN A 21 14.00 7.13 -0.78
C GLN A 21 14.78 5.92 -0.26
N ALA A 22 15.16 5.96 1.01
CA ALA A 22 15.94 4.92 1.68
C ALA A 22 14.99 3.90 2.34
N TYR A 23 14.15 3.27 1.53
CA TYR A 23 13.42 2.08 1.98
C TYR A 23 14.36 0.88 2.04
N GLU A 24 14.18 0.02 3.04
CA GLU A 24 14.98 -1.20 3.20
C GLU A 24 14.32 -2.37 2.46
N ASN A 25 15.12 -3.29 1.91
CA ASN A 25 14.61 -4.59 1.45
C ASN A 25 14.28 -5.46 2.67
N LEU A 26 13.01 -5.47 3.05
CA LEU A 26 12.46 -6.16 4.21
C LEU A 26 12.42 -7.68 4.04
N ALA A 27 12.51 -8.18 2.80
CA ALA A 27 12.49 -9.61 2.48
C ALA A 27 13.87 -10.27 2.53
N PHE A 28 14.95 -9.49 2.52
CA PHE A 28 16.31 -10.02 2.49
C PHE A 28 16.59 -11.00 3.64
N TYR A 29 16.99 -12.23 3.28
CA TYR A 29 17.18 -13.39 4.16
C TYR A 29 16.02 -13.71 5.10
N LYS A 30 14.79 -13.36 4.72
CA LYS A 30 13.60 -13.73 5.47
C LYS A 30 13.15 -15.17 5.16
N PRO A 31 12.46 -15.83 6.11
CA PRO A 31 11.86 -17.13 5.84
C PRO A 31 10.87 -17.03 4.66
N ALA A 32 11.09 -17.86 3.66
CA ALA A 32 10.19 -17.99 2.51
C ALA A 32 9.61 -19.41 2.45
N TRP A 33 8.47 -19.54 1.79
CA TRP A 33 7.79 -20.79 1.54
C TRP A 33 7.20 -20.79 0.13
N GLN A 34 7.14 -21.95 -0.50
CA GLN A 34 6.45 -22.14 -1.76
C GLN A 34 5.63 -23.43 -1.72
N SER A 35 4.54 -23.46 -2.50
CA SER A 35 3.58 -24.57 -2.53
C SER A 35 4.22 -25.92 -2.84
N ASP A 36 5.25 -25.91 -3.68
CA ASP A 36 6.03 -27.08 -4.04
C ASP A 36 7.42 -26.65 -4.55
N THR A 37 8.40 -27.57 -4.50
CA THR A 37 9.79 -27.32 -4.92
C THR A 37 10.22 -28.34 -5.98
N ALA A 38 10.64 -27.86 -7.16
CA ALA A 38 11.03 -28.69 -8.30
C ALA A 38 12.28 -29.54 -8.01
N VAL A 39 13.35 -28.94 -7.48
CA VAL A 39 14.59 -29.64 -7.12
C VAL A 39 15.13 -29.11 -5.80
N SER A 40 15.92 -29.93 -5.09
CA SER A 40 16.32 -29.66 -3.70
C SER A 40 17.06 -28.33 -3.46
N TYR A 41 17.64 -27.72 -4.51
CA TYR A 41 18.38 -26.46 -4.42
C TYR A 41 17.62 -25.24 -4.97
N THR A 42 16.37 -25.40 -5.41
CA THR A 42 15.48 -24.32 -5.90
C THR A 42 14.38 -23.99 -4.89
N GLY A 43 14.71 -24.04 -3.60
CA GLY A 43 13.78 -23.73 -2.52
C GLY A 43 13.32 -22.27 -2.55
N ALA A 44 12.27 -21.96 -1.78
CA ALA A 44 11.65 -20.63 -1.74
C ALA A 44 12.62 -19.53 -1.32
N GLU A 45 13.59 -19.86 -0.46
CA GLU A 45 14.62 -18.97 0.07
C GLU A 45 15.52 -18.36 -1.01
N ARG A 46 15.62 -19.01 -2.18
CA ARG A 46 16.38 -18.50 -3.33
C ARG A 46 15.85 -17.19 -3.88
N ALA A 47 14.57 -16.88 -3.66
CA ALA A 47 14.00 -15.63 -4.12
C ALA A 47 14.25 -14.46 -3.16
N VAL A 48 14.96 -14.66 -2.05
CA VAL A 48 15.18 -13.63 -1.02
C VAL A 48 16.61 -13.63 -0.48
N ASP A 49 17.53 -14.29 -1.16
CA ASP A 49 18.93 -14.39 -0.75
C ASP A 49 19.83 -13.29 -1.36
N GLY A 50 19.27 -12.44 -2.24
CA GLY A 50 19.96 -11.35 -2.91
C GLY A 50 20.85 -11.80 -4.06
N GLU A 51 20.72 -13.05 -4.51
CA GLU A 51 21.50 -13.62 -5.59
C GLU A 51 20.64 -13.87 -6.83
N TYR A 52 20.78 -13.03 -7.86
CA TYR A 52 20.02 -13.16 -9.12
C TYR A 52 20.84 -12.76 -10.36
N THR A 53 22.15 -13.01 -10.30
CA THR A 53 23.08 -12.81 -11.43
C THR A 53 22.96 -13.89 -12.50
N ASP A 54 22.59 -15.11 -12.10
CA ASP A 54 22.24 -16.23 -12.96
C ASP A 54 20.71 -16.41 -12.94
N LEU A 55 20.06 -15.96 -14.01
CA LEU A 55 18.61 -16.02 -14.19
C LEU A 55 18.19 -17.33 -14.88
N GLY A 56 19.05 -18.34 -14.87
CA GLY A 56 18.75 -19.70 -15.29
C GLY A 56 17.85 -20.41 -14.28
N VAL A 57 16.77 -21.05 -14.74
CA VAL A 57 15.81 -21.78 -13.90
C VAL A 57 16.50 -22.75 -12.93
N TYR A 58 17.55 -23.43 -13.39
CA TYR A 58 18.34 -24.37 -12.58
C TYR A 58 19.79 -23.88 -12.35
N GLY A 59 20.03 -22.57 -12.50
CA GLY A 59 21.32 -21.92 -12.22
C GLY A 59 21.65 -21.83 -10.73
N GLY A 60 20.69 -22.14 -9.86
CA GLY A 60 20.88 -22.17 -8.40
C GLY A 60 20.49 -20.88 -7.68
N GLN A 61 20.01 -19.88 -8.42
CA GLN A 61 19.66 -18.53 -7.95
C GLN A 61 18.18 -18.20 -8.15
N CYS A 62 17.33 -19.22 -8.30
CA CYS A 62 15.89 -19.02 -8.43
C CYS A 62 15.09 -20.05 -7.63
N ALA A 63 14.00 -19.59 -7.03
CA ALA A 63 12.97 -20.42 -6.43
C ALA A 63 12.08 -20.99 -7.53
N VAL A 64 11.98 -22.32 -7.59
CA VAL A 64 11.30 -23.04 -8.67
C VAL A 64 10.37 -24.11 -8.13
N SER A 65 9.10 -24.09 -8.57
CA SER A 65 8.10 -25.15 -8.33
C SER A 65 7.90 -26.05 -9.55
N TYR A 66 7.21 -27.18 -9.38
CA TYR A 66 6.59 -27.85 -10.54
C TYR A 66 5.44 -27.00 -11.12
N GLY A 67 5.11 -27.28 -12.38
CA GLY A 67 3.91 -26.76 -13.03
C GLY A 67 2.66 -27.44 -12.50
N GLY A 68 1.62 -26.66 -12.23
CA GLY A 68 0.32 -27.17 -11.79
C GLY A 68 -0.82 -26.18 -12.03
N GLN A 69 -1.97 -26.40 -11.40
CA GLN A 69 -3.11 -25.49 -11.56
C GLN A 69 -2.96 -24.19 -10.75
N THR A 70 -2.14 -24.20 -9.71
CA THR A 70 -1.85 -23.04 -8.88
C THR A 70 -0.38 -23.06 -8.49
N ALA A 71 0.20 -21.88 -8.31
CA ALA A 71 1.54 -21.72 -7.79
C ALA A 71 1.52 -20.59 -6.77
N GLU A 72 1.97 -20.88 -5.56
CA GLU A 72 2.04 -19.89 -4.47
C GLU A 72 3.46 -19.83 -3.93
N TRP A 73 3.97 -18.63 -3.76
CA TRP A 73 5.21 -18.34 -3.05
C TRP A 73 4.94 -17.22 -2.05
N ARG A 74 5.54 -17.28 -0.86
CA ARG A 74 5.41 -16.21 0.13
C ARG A 74 6.64 -16.03 0.99
N VAL A 75 6.85 -14.81 1.48
CA VAL A 75 7.87 -14.45 2.46
C VAL A 75 7.24 -13.94 3.76
N ASP A 76 7.79 -14.35 4.91
CA ASP A 76 7.45 -13.83 6.24
C ASP A 76 8.41 -12.71 6.64
N LEU A 77 7.94 -11.47 6.69
CA LEU A 77 8.75 -10.29 7.05
C LEU A 77 9.14 -10.24 8.55
N GLY A 78 8.69 -11.22 9.35
CA GLY A 78 8.98 -11.35 10.78
C GLY A 78 8.08 -10.52 11.69
N GLY A 79 7.12 -9.82 11.13
CA GLY A 79 6.16 -8.96 11.82
C GLY A 79 5.40 -8.09 10.83
N VAL A 80 4.38 -7.36 11.28
CA VAL A 80 3.68 -6.40 10.43
C VAL A 80 4.62 -5.26 10.09
N LYS A 81 4.89 -5.09 8.80
CA LYS A 81 5.70 -4.00 8.23
C LYS A 81 4.83 -3.09 7.41
N TYR A 82 5.36 -1.93 7.05
CA TYR A 82 4.72 -1.09 6.07
C TYR A 82 5.45 -1.17 4.74
N ILE A 83 4.81 -1.80 3.75
CA ILE A 83 5.38 -2.05 2.43
C ILE A 83 5.07 -0.84 1.55
N HIS A 84 6.05 -0.37 0.79
CA HIS A 84 5.88 0.63 -0.27
C HIS A 84 5.65 -0.05 -1.62
N HIS A 85 6.57 -0.93 -2.00
CA HIS A 85 6.55 -1.62 -3.27
C HIS A 85 7.29 -2.96 -3.20
N VAL A 86 6.99 -3.82 -4.15
CA VAL A 86 7.58 -5.14 -4.32
C VAL A 86 8.23 -5.18 -5.71
N LEU A 87 9.51 -5.56 -5.78
CA LEU A 87 10.18 -5.90 -7.02
C LEU A 87 10.20 -7.42 -7.17
N ILE A 88 9.90 -7.92 -8.36
CA ILE A 88 10.02 -9.34 -8.67
C ILE A 88 10.89 -9.51 -9.92
N GLN A 89 12.02 -10.18 -9.75
CA GLN A 89 12.93 -10.60 -10.79
C GLN A 89 12.60 -12.04 -11.20
N TYR A 90 12.22 -12.23 -12.47
CA TYR A 90 11.88 -13.53 -13.02
C TYR A 90 13.09 -14.23 -13.62
N ALA A 91 13.02 -15.57 -13.67
CA ALA A 91 13.94 -16.34 -14.50
C ALA A 91 13.77 -16.00 -15.98
N THR A 92 14.89 -15.87 -16.68
CA THR A 92 14.95 -15.61 -18.11
C THR A 92 15.55 -16.78 -18.89
N GLY A 93 16.12 -17.76 -18.18
CA GLY A 93 16.98 -18.78 -18.77
C GLY A 93 18.32 -18.21 -19.26
N ASN A 94 18.75 -17.06 -18.73
CA ASN A 94 19.89 -16.27 -19.23
C ASN A 94 19.75 -15.87 -20.71
N LYS A 95 18.51 -15.64 -21.14
CA LYS A 95 18.18 -15.17 -22.49
C LYS A 95 17.62 -13.76 -22.43
N VAL A 96 17.58 -13.11 -23.59
CA VAL A 96 16.92 -11.81 -23.75
C VAL A 96 15.46 -11.94 -23.29
N TRP A 97 14.99 -10.93 -22.57
CA TRP A 97 13.61 -10.84 -22.10
C TRP A 97 12.77 -10.11 -23.14
N ASP A 98 12.16 -10.87 -24.03
CA ASP A 98 11.28 -10.40 -25.10
C ASP A 98 10.12 -11.39 -25.34
N GLU A 99 9.26 -11.10 -26.31
CA GLU A 99 8.08 -11.92 -26.62
C GLU A 99 8.37 -13.39 -26.99
N ASN A 100 9.61 -13.69 -27.38
CA ASN A 100 10.05 -15.03 -27.77
C ASN A 100 10.65 -15.80 -26.59
N ASN A 101 10.89 -15.15 -25.46
CA ASN A 101 11.34 -15.81 -24.26
C ASN A 101 10.23 -16.79 -23.77
N PRO A 102 10.55 -18.08 -23.58
CA PRO A 102 9.54 -19.09 -23.23
C PRO A 102 8.95 -18.90 -21.84
N PHE A 103 9.64 -18.17 -20.95
CA PHE A 103 9.21 -17.98 -19.56
C PHE A 103 8.19 -16.86 -19.38
N THR A 104 8.03 -15.94 -20.34
CA THR A 104 7.11 -14.80 -20.18
C THR A 104 5.67 -15.24 -19.91
N SER A 105 5.23 -16.34 -20.52
CA SER A 105 3.87 -16.88 -20.37
C SER A 105 3.58 -17.44 -18.97
N TYR A 106 4.61 -17.79 -18.20
CA TYR A 106 4.47 -18.39 -16.87
C TYR A 106 4.00 -17.39 -15.82
N PHE A 107 4.31 -16.10 -16.02
CA PHE A 107 4.03 -15.04 -15.04
C PHE A 107 2.80 -14.21 -15.39
N LEU A 108 2.25 -14.34 -16.60
CA LEU A 108 1.04 -13.62 -16.98
C LEU A 108 -0.11 -13.99 -16.03
N GLY A 109 -0.89 -12.99 -15.62
CA GLY A 109 -2.00 -13.14 -14.68
C GLY A 109 -1.59 -13.29 -13.22
N LEU A 110 -0.32 -13.01 -12.88
CA LEU A 110 0.14 -13.04 -11.49
C LEU A 110 -0.69 -12.12 -10.60
N SER A 111 -0.79 -12.50 -9.34
CA SER A 111 -1.36 -11.67 -8.29
C SER A 111 -0.38 -11.56 -7.12
N VAL A 112 -0.34 -10.39 -6.49
CA VAL A 112 0.42 -10.17 -5.25
C VAL A 112 -0.54 -9.75 -4.15
N TYR A 113 -0.46 -10.45 -3.03
CA TYR A 113 -1.26 -10.19 -1.84
C TYR A 113 -0.37 -9.76 -0.68
N ILE A 114 -0.90 -8.86 0.13
CA ILE A 114 -0.30 -8.45 1.41
C ILE A 114 -1.22 -8.97 2.52
N SER A 115 -0.71 -9.86 3.38
CA SER A 115 -1.51 -10.51 4.43
C SER A 115 -0.83 -10.44 5.80
N ASN A 116 -1.64 -10.50 6.85
CA ASN A 116 -1.15 -10.70 8.23
C ASN A 116 -1.11 -12.18 8.62
N THR A 117 -1.66 -13.07 7.79
CA THR A 117 -1.65 -14.51 7.96
C THR A 117 -0.95 -15.17 6.78
N THR A 118 -0.74 -16.49 6.84
CA THR A 118 -0.20 -17.26 5.72
C THR A 118 -1.22 -17.49 4.61
N ASN A 119 -2.48 -17.05 4.77
CA ASN A 119 -3.53 -17.20 3.79
C ASN A 119 -3.74 -15.87 3.03
N LYS A 120 -3.72 -15.95 1.70
CA LYS A 120 -3.93 -14.78 0.82
C LYS A 120 -5.35 -14.23 0.89
N GLU A 121 -6.35 -15.07 1.19
CA GLU A 121 -7.76 -14.66 1.26
C GLU A 121 -8.06 -13.78 2.48
N ASP A 122 -7.20 -13.81 3.51
CA ASP A 122 -7.30 -12.94 4.68
C ASP A 122 -6.65 -11.56 4.44
N GLY A 123 -5.92 -11.42 3.32
CA GLY A 123 -5.13 -10.25 2.99
C GLY A 123 -5.78 -9.31 2.00
N VAL A 124 -5.01 -8.31 1.57
CA VAL A 124 -5.38 -7.38 0.51
C VAL A 124 -4.75 -7.84 -0.79
N LEU A 125 -5.57 -7.98 -1.84
CA LEU A 125 -5.08 -8.11 -3.21
C LEU A 125 -4.45 -6.76 -3.62
N CYS A 126 -3.13 -6.67 -3.53
CA CYS A 126 -2.41 -5.45 -3.90
C CYS A 126 -2.39 -5.27 -5.42
N PHE A 127 -2.09 -6.33 -6.15
CA PHE A 127 -1.88 -6.28 -7.58
C PHE A 127 -2.42 -7.54 -8.23
N ARG A 128 -3.05 -7.36 -9.39
CA ARG A 128 -3.39 -8.44 -10.31
C ARG A 128 -3.05 -8.00 -11.72
N ASP A 129 -2.21 -8.78 -12.37
CA ASP A 129 -1.95 -8.59 -13.79
C ASP A 129 -3.21 -8.95 -14.59
N THR A 130 -3.67 -7.99 -15.39
CA THR A 130 -4.71 -8.17 -16.40
C THR A 130 -4.32 -7.60 -17.75
N ASN A 131 -3.11 -7.04 -17.87
CA ASN A 131 -2.73 -6.15 -18.97
C ASN A 131 -1.43 -6.57 -19.66
N TYR A 132 -0.55 -7.32 -18.99
CA TYR A 132 0.69 -7.73 -19.61
C TYR A 132 0.43 -8.76 -20.72
N THR A 133 1.28 -8.69 -21.73
CA THR A 133 1.43 -9.70 -22.77
C THR A 133 2.84 -10.26 -22.69
N LYS A 134 3.13 -11.31 -23.47
CA LYS A 134 4.50 -11.83 -23.58
C LYS A 134 5.53 -10.76 -23.97
N ALA A 135 5.12 -9.75 -24.74
CA ALA A 135 5.99 -8.68 -25.20
C ALA A 135 6.15 -7.53 -24.19
N THR A 136 5.19 -7.35 -23.26
CA THR A 136 5.11 -6.15 -22.41
C THR A 136 5.31 -6.43 -20.93
N ILE A 137 5.28 -7.69 -20.49
CA ILE A 137 5.61 -8.04 -19.11
C ILE A 137 7.03 -7.56 -18.78
N PRO A 138 7.24 -6.72 -17.76
CA PRO A 138 8.57 -6.25 -17.40
C PRO A 138 9.34 -7.30 -16.59
N ASN A 139 10.67 -7.22 -16.60
CA ASN A 139 11.54 -8.00 -15.71
C ASN A 139 12.79 -7.17 -15.35
N PRO A 140 12.92 -6.68 -14.09
CA PRO A 140 12.01 -6.93 -12.97
C PRO A 140 10.67 -6.20 -13.13
N VAL A 141 9.60 -6.74 -12.53
CA VAL A 141 8.35 -6.00 -12.35
C VAL A 141 8.41 -5.18 -11.07
N ASN A 142 7.91 -3.94 -11.11
CA ASN A 142 7.80 -3.07 -9.94
C ASN A 142 6.32 -2.86 -9.61
N ILE A 143 5.91 -3.31 -8.43
CA ILE A 143 4.52 -3.36 -7.99
C ILE A 143 4.37 -2.47 -6.75
N THR A 144 3.69 -1.33 -6.90
CA THR A 144 3.35 -0.45 -5.78
C THR A 144 2.30 -1.12 -4.89
N CYS A 145 2.65 -1.41 -3.65
CA CYS A 145 1.83 -2.11 -2.65
C CYS A 145 1.85 -1.39 -1.30
N PRO A 146 1.26 -0.18 -1.17
CA PRO A 146 1.34 0.66 0.02
C PRO A 146 0.41 0.15 1.14
N TYR A 147 0.64 -1.07 1.61
CA TYR A 147 -0.17 -1.74 2.63
C TYR A 147 0.69 -2.23 3.81
N HIS A 148 0.05 -2.29 4.97
CA HIS A 148 0.63 -2.95 6.13
C HIS A 148 0.40 -4.45 6.05
N GLY A 149 1.44 -5.23 6.26
CA GLY A 149 1.35 -6.69 6.21
C GLY A 149 2.57 -7.38 6.79
N ARG A 150 2.39 -8.65 7.15
CA ARG A 150 3.50 -9.53 7.57
C ARG A 150 4.00 -10.41 6.43
N TYR A 151 3.11 -10.81 5.53
CA TYR A 151 3.41 -11.72 4.43
C TYR A 151 3.19 -11.00 3.10
N VAL A 152 4.15 -11.17 2.19
CA VAL A 152 3.97 -10.88 0.75
C VAL A 152 3.80 -12.21 0.05
N ILE A 153 2.71 -12.36 -0.69
CA ILE A 153 2.32 -13.63 -1.31
C ILE A 153 2.20 -13.40 -2.81
N TYR A 154 3.08 -14.04 -3.59
CA TYR A 154 2.95 -14.21 -5.01
C TYR A 154 2.03 -15.40 -5.29
N TYR A 155 1.09 -15.23 -6.20
CA TYR A 155 0.14 -16.27 -6.56
C TYR A 155 -0.19 -16.26 -8.04
N ASN A 156 -0.22 -17.44 -8.65
CA ASN A 156 -0.70 -17.63 -10.01
C ASN A 156 -1.75 -18.73 -10.07
N ASN A 157 -2.75 -18.55 -10.95
CA ASN A 157 -3.93 -19.40 -11.02
C ASN A 157 -4.27 -19.80 -12.45
N ARG A 158 -4.46 -21.10 -12.66
CA ARG A 158 -4.83 -21.80 -13.90
C ARG A 158 -5.91 -22.86 -13.61
N THR A 159 -6.90 -22.51 -12.81
CA THR A 159 -8.00 -23.43 -12.46
C THR A 159 -9.22 -23.29 -13.38
N HIS A 160 -9.36 -22.18 -14.11
CA HIS A 160 -10.56 -21.84 -14.89
C HIS A 160 -10.22 -21.45 -16.34
N PRO A 161 -10.01 -22.44 -17.24
CA PRO A 161 -9.84 -22.18 -18.66
C PRO A 161 -11.17 -21.75 -19.34
N PRO A 162 -11.13 -21.04 -20.48
CA PRO A 162 -9.94 -20.65 -21.25
C PRO A 162 -9.23 -19.41 -20.68
N TYR A 163 -7.90 -19.36 -20.85
CA TYR A 163 -7.08 -18.23 -20.42
C TYR A 163 -6.95 -17.16 -21.52
N PRO A 164 -6.62 -15.91 -21.17
CA PRO A 164 -6.25 -14.90 -22.16
C PRO A 164 -5.06 -15.36 -23.02
N GLU A 165 -4.95 -14.79 -24.23
CA GLU A 165 -3.90 -15.14 -25.18
C GLU A 165 -2.50 -14.95 -24.58
N GLY A 166 -1.62 -15.93 -24.82
CA GLY A 166 -0.22 -15.91 -24.39
C GLY A 166 0.04 -16.47 -22.99
N TYR A 167 -1.00 -16.73 -22.19
CA TYR A 167 -0.85 -17.38 -20.88
C TYR A 167 -0.37 -18.82 -21.06
N GLY A 168 0.52 -19.28 -20.18
CA GLY A 168 0.87 -20.70 -20.09
C GLY A 168 -0.26 -21.52 -19.48
N ASP A 169 -0.35 -22.80 -19.84
CA ASP A 169 -1.39 -23.71 -19.33
C ASP A 169 -1.23 -24.02 -17.84
N ASP A 170 0.01 -24.05 -17.37
CA ASP A 170 0.39 -24.34 -15.99
C ASP A 170 0.83 -23.06 -15.25
N ALA A 171 0.53 -23.02 -13.96
CA ALA A 171 1.05 -22.04 -13.01
C ALA A 171 2.40 -22.53 -12.46
N TRP A 172 3.39 -21.63 -12.47
CA TRP A 172 4.74 -21.89 -11.96
C TRP A 172 5.17 -20.79 -10.98
N ASN A 173 5.95 -21.17 -9.97
CA ASN A 173 6.86 -20.26 -9.30
C ASN A 173 8.21 -20.40 -9.99
N VAL A 174 8.70 -19.33 -10.63
CA VAL A 174 10.05 -19.28 -11.21
C VAL A 174 10.66 -17.90 -10.93
N LEU A 175 10.84 -17.63 -9.64
CA LEU A 175 11.20 -16.31 -9.10
C LEU A 175 12.69 -16.31 -8.73
N CYS A 176 13.48 -15.42 -9.31
CA CYS A 176 14.92 -15.33 -9.00
C CYS A 176 15.19 -14.35 -7.86
N GLU A 177 14.43 -13.27 -7.74
CA GLU A 177 14.49 -12.41 -6.56
C GLU A 177 13.14 -11.74 -6.32
N VAL A 178 12.76 -11.56 -5.07
CA VAL A 178 11.60 -10.81 -4.60
C VAL A 178 12.06 -9.86 -3.51
N GLU A 179 12.23 -8.60 -3.89
CA GLU A 179 12.63 -7.55 -2.97
C GLU A 179 11.38 -6.81 -2.48
N VAL A 180 11.25 -6.62 -1.17
CA VAL A 180 10.09 -5.94 -0.56
C VAL A 180 10.57 -4.68 0.12
N TYR A 181 10.34 -3.53 -0.52
CA TYR A 181 10.82 -2.25 0.00
C TYR A 181 9.77 -1.57 0.86
N GLY A 182 10.16 -1.13 2.04
CA GLY A 182 9.29 -0.36 2.93
C GLY A 182 9.98 0.07 4.22
N CYS A 183 9.16 0.35 5.25
CA CYS A 183 9.65 0.71 6.57
C CYS A 183 9.75 -0.50 7.50
N PRO A 184 10.91 -0.71 8.16
CA PRO A 184 11.14 -1.87 9.02
C PRO A 184 10.34 -1.80 10.32
N SER A 185 9.96 -0.60 10.76
CA SER A 185 9.16 -0.39 11.95
C SER A 185 7.76 0.11 11.56
N PRO A 186 6.69 -0.52 12.08
CA PRO A 186 5.35 0.03 11.91
C PRO A 186 5.22 1.40 12.58
N GLY A 187 4.31 2.24 12.07
CA GLY A 187 4.05 3.56 12.62
C GLY A 187 5.10 4.62 12.27
N TYR A 188 5.98 4.34 11.30
CA TYR A 188 6.91 5.30 10.73
C TYR A 188 6.66 5.48 9.23
N TYR A 189 6.92 6.68 8.75
CA TYR A 189 6.76 7.09 7.36
C TYR A 189 7.87 8.04 6.91
N GLY A 190 7.79 8.46 5.66
CA GLY A 190 8.72 9.37 4.99
C GLY A 190 9.87 8.61 4.33
N GLU A 191 10.68 9.36 3.58
CA GLU A 191 11.72 8.81 2.71
C GLU A 191 12.75 7.94 3.44
N ASN A 192 12.97 8.18 4.73
CA ASN A 192 13.93 7.43 5.56
C ASN A 192 13.25 6.71 6.75
N CYS A 193 11.94 6.49 6.70
CA CYS A 193 11.19 5.81 7.77
C CYS A 193 11.48 6.35 9.19
N SER A 194 11.67 7.67 9.28
CA SER A 194 12.13 8.35 10.50
C SER A 194 11.06 9.28 11.10
N LEU A 195 9.95 9.49 10.38
CA LEU A 195 8.84 10.31 10.87
C LEU A 195 7.79 9.41 11.49
N GLU A 196 7.44 9.65 12.74
CA GLU A 196 6.36 8.91 13.41
C GLU A 196 5.00 9.29 12.82
N CYS A 197 4.16 8.29 12.59
CA CYS A 197 2.77 8.49 12.23
C CYS A 197 2.07 9.34 13.31
N PRO A 198 1.11 10.21 12.93
CA PRO A 198 0.34 10.98 13.90
C PRO A 198 -0.28 10.10 15.00
N GLN A 199 -0.18 10.55 16.26
CA GLN A 199 -0.53 9.76 17.46
C GLN A 199 -1.96 9.19 17.46
N ASN A 200 -2.90 9.87 16.79
CA ASN A 200 -4.31 9.50 16.76
C ASN A 200 -4.74 8.84 15.45
N CYS A 201 -3.78 8.45 14.59
CA CYS A 201 -4.10 7.54 13.50
C CYS A 201 -4.66 6.24 14.08
N GLN A 202 -5.70 5.72 13.46
CA GLN A 202 -6.23 4.39 13.77
C GLN A 202 -5.12 3.36 13.60
N ASP A 203 -4.99 2.47 14.60
CA ASP A 203 -3.95 1.43 14.68
C ASP A 203 -2.50 1.94 14.62
N GLY A 204 -2.29 3.26 14.74
CA GLY A 204 -0.97 3.89 14.64
C GLY A 204 -0.40 3.91 13.21
N TYR A 205 -1.23 3.69 12.19
CA TYR A 205 -0.81 3.57 10.80
C TYR A 205 -1.20 4.78 9.95
N CYS A 206 -0.30 5.18 9.06
CA CYS A 206 -0.46 6.30 8.17
C CYS A 206 0.18 5.98 6.82
N ASP A 207 -0.03 6.82 5.80
CA ASP A 207 0.56 6.68 4.47
C ASP A 207 2.10 6.78 4.49
N ILE A 208 2.80 5.89 3.79
CA ILE A 208 4.26 5.73 3.92
C ILE A 208 5.01 6.93 3.37
N VAL A 209 4.41 7.65 2.42
CA VAL A 209 5.04 8.77 1.74
C VAL A 209 4.73 10.06 2.47
N ASN A 210 3.46 10.33 2.75
CA ASN A 210 3.02 11.65 3.23
C ASN A 210 2.53 11.67 4.70
N GLY A 211 2.38 10.51 5.34
CA GLY A 211 1.97 10.40 6.73
C GLY A 211 0.49 10.67 7.00
N THR A 212 -0.35 10.60 5.96
CA THR A 212 -1.81 10.75 6.11
C THR A 212 -2.41 9.50 6.75
N CYS A 213 -3.15 9.64 7.85
CA CYS A 213 -3.81 8.53 8.50
C CYS A 213 -4.92 7.93 7.61
N PHE A 214 -5.04 6.60 7.58
CA PHE A 214 -6.14 5.90 6.90
C PHE A 214 -7.47 6.00 7.65
N GLY A 215 -7.40 6.21 8.96
CA GLY A 215 -8.51 6.43 9.86
C GLY A 215 -8.03 7.14 11.11
N CYS A 216 -8.96 7.67 11.91
CA CYS A 216 -8.64 8.35 13.16
C CYS A 216 -9.30 7.65 14.34
N ALA A 217 -8.62 7.69 15.49
CA ALA A 217 -9.22 7.30 16.76
C ALA A 217 -10.48 8.14 17.05
N TYR A 218 -11.38 7.62 17.89
CA TYR A 218 -12.61 8.34 18.25
C TYR A 218 -12.27 9.74 18.77
N ARG A 219 -12.99 10.74 18.25
CA ARG A 219 -12.82 12.18 18.49
C ARG A 219 -11.72 12.91 17.68
N TYR A 220 -11.04 12.23 16.77
CA TYR A 220 -10.05 12.87 15.90
C TYR A 220 -10.48 12.81 14.45
N ILE A 221 -10.08 13.82 13.68
CA ILE A 221 -10.46 13.93 12.27
C ILE A 221 -9.37 14.63 11.44
N GLY A 222 -9.54 14.54 10.13
CA GLY A 222 -8.60 15.11 9.16
C GLY A 222 -7.42 14.19 8.85
N PRO A 223 -6.54 14.59 7.93
CA PRO A 223 -5.51 13.71 7.38
C PRO A 223 -4.43 13.33 8.40
N ARG A 224 -4.26 14.12 9.47
CA ARG A 224 -3.28 13.84 10.53
C ARG A 224 -3.93 13.58 11.89
N CYS A 225 -5.23 13.28 11.93
CA CYS A 225 -6.01 13.02 13.14
C CYS A 225 -5.74 14.02 14.27
N GLN A 226 -5.84 15.29 13.91
CA GLN A 226 -5.75 16.40 14.84
C GLN A 226 -7.07 16.59 15.56
N ASP A 227 -7.01 17.27 16.70
CA ASP A 227 -8.20 17.60 17.47
C ASP A 227 -9.11 18.54 16.65
N CYS A 228 -10.42 18.38 16.83
CA CYS A 228 -11.41 19.22 16.16
C CYS A 228 -11.75 20.39 17.09
N PRO A 229 -11.47 21.67 16.73
CA PRO A 229 -11.81 22.77 17.62
C PRO A 229 -13.27 22.73 18.08
N GLU A 230 -13.51 23.12 19.33
CA GLU A 230 -14.85 23.11 19.90
C GLU A 230 -15.82 23.90 19.01
N GLY A 231 -17.00 23.32 18.81
CA GLY A 231 -18.05 23.87 17.96
C GLY A 231 -17.93 23.61 16.47
N LEU A 232 -16.99 22.77 16.06
CA LEU A 232 -16.90 22.25 14.71
C LEU A 232 -17.18 20.74 14.67
N PHE A 233 -17.64 20.26 13.52
CA PHE A 233 -17.89 18.85 13.26
C PHE A 233 -17.67 18.49 11.78
N GLY A 234 -17.71 17.19 11.49
CA GLY A 234 -17.61 16.62 10.14
C GLY A 234 -16.17 16.43 9.67
N ARG A 235 -15.98 15.87 8.48
CA ARG A 235 -14.64 15.62 7.92
C ARG A 235 -13.87 16.93 7.81
N ASN A 236 -12.64 16.96 8.35
CA ASN A 236 -11.78 18.15 8.44
C ASN A 236 -12.35 19.30 9.29
N CYS A 237 -13.35 19.06 10.14
CA CYS A 237 -13.79 20.03 11.14
C CYS A 237 -14.34 21.31 10.49
N SER A 238 -15.02 21.20 9.35
CA SER A 238 -15.37 22.35 8.50
C SER A 238 -16.82 22.81 8.67
N GLN A 239 -17.63 22.15 9.50
CA GLN A 239 -19.03 22.49 9.73
C GLN A 239 -19.24 22.98 11.15
N ASN A 240 -20.02 24.04 11.33
CA ASN A 240 -20.32 24.57 12.67
C ASN A 240 -21.44 23.78 13.34
N CYS A 241 -21.21 23.37 14.59
CA CYS A 241 -22.28 22.90 15.47
C CYS A 241 -23.37 23.96 15.59
N SER A 242 -24.63 23.51 15.70
CA SER A 242 -25.74 24.44 15.77
C SER A 242 -25.74 25.22 17.09
N MET A 243 -25.97 26.53 17.02
CA MET A 243 -26.18 27.39 18.19
C MET A 243 -27.53 27.13 18.88
N THR A 244 -28.41 26.34 18.24
CA THR A 244 -29.73 25.96 18.76
C THR A 244 -29.73 24.58 19.42
N CYS A 245 -28.57 23.91 19.49
CA CYS A 245 -28.38 22.76 20.38
C CYS A 245 -28.67 23.18 21.84
N GLY A 246 -29.09 22.22 22.67
CA GLY A 246 -29.32 22.44 24.10
C GLY A 246 -28.12 23.06 24.80
N ASP A 247 -26.91 22.59 24.46
CA ASP A 247 -25.65 23.29 24.69
C ASP A 247 -25.25 24.05 23.41
N PRO A 248 -25.36 25.40 23.36
CA PRO A 248 -25.13 26.16 22.14
C PRO A 248 -23.74 25.92 21.55
N GLY A 249 -23.70 25.55 20.27
CA GLY A 249 -22.43 25.32 19.58
C GLY A 249 -21.72 24.03 20.02
N ARG A 250 -22.38 23.11 20.74
CA ARG A 250 -21.78 21.81 21.11
C ARG A 250 -22.57 20.66 20.52
N CYS A 251 -21.89 19.83 19.72
CA CYS A 251 -22.50 18.70 19.04
C CYS A 251 -21.50 17.53 18.89
N ASP A 252 -21.98 16.36 18.49
CA ASP A 252 -21.14 15.22 18.16
C ASP A 252 -20.22 15.57 16.98
N ILE A 253 -18.92 15.41 17.15
CA ILE A 253 -17.94 15.94 16.19
C ILE A 253 -17.94 15.20 14.84
N MET A 254 -18.49 13.98 14.78
CA MET A 254 -18.52 13.18 13.56
C MET A 254 -19.81 13.46 12.78
N THR A 255 -20.94 13.46 13.47
CA THR A 255 -22.27 13.51 12.87
C THR A 255 -22.89 14.90 12.88
N GLY A 256 -22.46 15.77 13.80
CA GLY A 256 -23.06 17.06 14.10
C GLY A 256 -24.28 16.98 15.03
N HIS A 257 -24.56 15.82 15.63
CA HIS A 257 -25.77 15.60 16.42
C HIS A 257 -25.73 16.33 17.77
N CYS A 258 -26.81 17.03 18.14
CA CYS A 258 -26.92 17.71 19.42
C CYS A 258 -27.30 16.73 20.54
N ASN A 259 -26.31 16.14 21.22
CA ASN A 259 -26.53 15.14 22.29
C ASN A 259 -27.34 15.69 23.49
N GLY A 260 -27.31 17.00 23.73
CA GLY A 260 -28.12 17.67 24.76
C GLY A 260 -29.56 17.99 24.35
N GLY A 261 -30.01 17.49 23.19
CA GLY A 261 -31.29 17.88 22.60
C GLY A 261 -31.26 19.28 21.99
N CYS A 262 -32.44 19.86 21.74
CA CYS A 262 -32.61 21.16 21.11
C CYS A 262 -33.19 22.19 22.07
N GLN A 263 -32.84 23.45 21.86
CA GLN A 263 -33.52 24.58 22.51
C GLN A 263 -35.01 24.59 22.13
N VAL A 264 -35.83 25.23 22.98
CA VAL A 264 -37.28 25.36 22.76
C VAL A 264 -37.55 25.97 21.39
N GLY A 265 -38.46 25.34 20.63
CA GLY A 265 -38.80 25.76 19.27
C GLY A 265 -37.89 25.20 18.18
N TRP A 266 -36.95 24.29 18.50
CA TRP A 266 -36.06 23.65 17.53
C TRP A 266 -36.11 22.13 17.61
N THR A 267 -35.99 21.48 16.45
CA THR A 267 -35.98 20.01 16.32
C THR A 267 -35.04 19.57 15.19
N GLY A 268 -34.88 18.26 15.02
CA GLY A 268 -33.92 17.64 14.11
C GLY A 268 -32.64 17.20 14.83
N ALA A 269 -31.84 16.37 14.16
CA ALA A 269 -30.62 15.80 14.73
C ALA A 269 -29.57 16.88 15.06
N LYS A 270 -29.54 17.98 14.28
CA LYS A 270 -28.63 19.10 14.46
C LYS A 270 -29.38 20.35 14.92
N CYS A 271 -30.61 20.19 15.41
CA CYS A 271 -31.52 21.29 15.79
C CYS A 271 -31.70 22.33 14.67
N GLU A 272 -31.72 21.88 13.42
CA GLU A 272 -31.73 22.72 12.22
C GLU A 272 -33.14 23.16 11.79
N LYS A 273 -34.19 22.62 12.42
CA LYS A 273 -35.59 22.88 12.05
C LYS A 273 -36.28 23.67 13.16
N ALA A 274 -36.66 24.90 12.85
CA ALA A 274 -37.53 25.67 13.74
C ALA A 274 -38.97 25.12 13.66
N PHE A 275 -39.60 24.89 14.80
CA PHE A 275 -41.04 24.77 14.88
C PHE A 275 -41.57 25.96 15.69
N CYS A 276 -42.31 26.82 15.00
CA CYS A 276 -43.04 27.87 15.70
C CYS A 276 -44.19 27.18 16.44
N CYS A 277 -44.22 27.29 17.77
CA CYS A 277 -45.48 27.13 18.48
C CYS A 277 -46.37 28.28 18.00
N LEU A 278 -47.36 28.00 17.17
CA LEU A 278 -48.49 28.90 17.00
C LEU A 278 -49.17 28.96 18.37
N VAL A 279 -48.74 29.91 19.20
CA VAL A 279 -49.53 30.32 20.35
C VAL A 279 -50.75 30.98 19.73
N ASN A 280 -51.86 30.24 19.62
CA ASN A 280 -53.16 30.86 19.46
C ASN A 280 -53.40 31.67 20.73
N ILE A 281 -52.96 32.92 20.71
CA ILE A 281 -53.41 33.92 21.67
C ILE A 281 -54.84 34.21 21.25
N GLU A 282 -55.79 33.43 21.79
CA GLU A 282 -57.18 33.87 21.85
C GLU A 282 -57.19 35.13 22.71
N LEU A 283 -57.18 36.28 22.04
CA LEU A 283 -57.50 37.56 22.66
C LEU A 283 -58.97 37.49 23.07
N THR A 284 -59.20 37.27 24.36
CA THR A 284 -60.50 37.36 25.03
C THR A 284 -61.13 38.73 24.86
#